data_AF-A0A4P7UCW9-F1
#
_entry.id   AF-A0A4P7UCW9-F1
#
_cell.length_a   1.000
_cell.length_b   1.000
_cell.length_c   1.000
_cell.angle_alpha   90.00
_cell.angle_beta   90.00
_cell.angle_gamma   90.00
#
_symmetry.space_group_name_H-M   'P 1'
#
loop_
_entity.id
_entity.type
_entity.pdbx_description
1 polymer ?
#
loop_
_entity_poly.entity_id
_entity_poly.type
_entity_poly.pdbx_seq_one_letter_code
_entity_poly.pdbx_strand_id
1 'polypeptide(L)'
;MCFRAPGAAGAIHLTSPRAAPAALPSRRGRPSRRACDKSHPPTYRGEVRPRIAVPHSSLTGQLATQLAAMLVAVTLLVAGLLAPTTAHAGTDVAPGGAATPTSVPAPASAPAAAPTARSVLLISVDGLSPAVVAQLGRKRTPALHRLMAQGTSTRNARTEVELTKTLPNHTSMVTGRRITAEQGGHGVWWNDDRRSPATVHKAAGHRVASVFTRVDGAGGSSAVFAGKTKFRLWNRTWGRSIDRFQVRADDARLARDVRRDLRRKNRTLRFWHIAAPDRTGHAKGFSSRAYRRAVRSTDALVGEVLRTIRTSPRLRGKVAVVLTSDHGADGGRRHSDETKLGNQQILFVAQGPGIATGADLYAINPGTVAGPGRRQPAYDADLPPVRNGDAANFVLDLLGLAPVPGSELNADQHLKWVRPAS
;
A
#
# COMPACT_ATOMS: atom_id res chain seq x y z
N MET A 1 41.38 -42.83 -34.90
CA MET A 1 40.94 -42.51 -36.27
C MET A 1 40.27 -41.14 -36.28
N CYS A 2 40.28 -40.44 -37.43
CA CYS A 2 40.16 -38.98 -37.50
C CYS A 2 38.73 -38.43 -37.70
N PHE A 3 38.60 -37.12 -37.50
CA PHE A 3 37.48 -36.27 -37.89
C PHE A 3 37.14 -36.35 -39.40
N ARG A 4 35.85 -36.27 -39.76
CA ARG A 4 35.26 -35.13 -40.54
C ARG A 4 33.78 -35.37 -40.94
N ALA A 5 33.05 -34.27 -41.12
CA ALA A 5 31.84 -34.14 -41.96
C ALA A 5 32.21 -33.24 -43.18
N PRO A 6 31.30 -32.71 -44.04
CA PRO A 6 29.89 -33.02 -44.36
C PRO A 6 29.61 -33.08 -45.91
N GLY A 7 28.33 -33.09 -46.33
CA GLY A 7 27.87 -32.83 -47.72
C GLY A 7 27.21 -34.03 -48.43
N ALA A 8 26.44 -33.90 -49.53
CA ALA A 8 25.84 -32.73 -50.19
C ALA A 8 24.65 -33.20 -51.10
N ALA A 9 24.02 -32.27 -51.84
CA ALA A 9 22.76 -32.45 -52.60
C ALA A 9 22.79 -33.44 -53.80
N GLY A 10 21.60 -33.90 -54.21
CA GLY A 10 21.33 -34.57 -55.50
C GLY A 10 19.82 -34.85 -55.69
N ALA A 11 19.26 -34.55 -56.87
CA ALA A 11 17.82 -34.69 -57.19
C ALA A 11 17.62 -35.46 -58.52
N ILE A 12 16.41 -35.40 -59.13
CA ILE A 12 16.01 -35.92 -60.48
C ILE A 12 15.53 -37.40 -60.43
N HIS A 13 14.42 -37.89 -61.05
CA HIS A 13 13.46 -37.39 -62.08
C HIS A 13 12.05 -38.04 -61.98
N LEU A 14 11.00 -37.39 -62.54
CA LEU A 14 9.79 -37.92 -63.25
C LEU A 14 8.83 -38.93 -62.53
N THR A 15 7.50 -39.00 -62.75
CA THR A 15 6.56 -38.45 -63.76
C THR A 15 5.20 -38.00 -63.15
N SER A 16 4.50 -37.08 -63.83
CA SER A 16 3.03 -36.86 -63.78
C SER A 16 2.43 -37.31 -65.14
N PRO A 17 1.11 -37.59 -65.35
CA PRO A 17 0.04 -36.57 -65.21
C PRO A 17 -1.46 -37.01 -65.02
N ARG A 18 -2.35 -36.01 -64.78
CA ARG A 18 -3.78 -35.87 -65.25
C ARG A 18 -4.85 -36.92 -64.81
N ALA A 19 -6.16 -36.66 -64.75
CA ALA A 19 -7.01 -35.45 -64.91
C ALA A 19 -8.36 -35.62 -64.13
N ALA A 20 -9.24 -34.60 -64.15
CA ALA A 20 -10.52 -34.52 -63.41
C ALA A 20 -11.78 -34.54 -64.34
N PRO A 21 -12.93 -33.88 -64.08
CA PRO A 21 -14.08 -34.43 -63.30
C PRO A 21 -15.48 -34.31 -63.98
N ALA A 22 -16.50 -34.90 -63.35
CA ALA A 22 -17.96 -34.76 -63.61
C ALA A 22 -18.77 -35.23 -62.36
N ALA A 23 -20.03 -34.86 -62.05
CA ALA A 23 -20.97 -33.84 -62.56
C ALA A 23 -22.03 -33.49 -61.46
N LEU A 24 -23.11 -32.77 -61.81
CA LEU A 24 -24.27 -32.35 -60.99
C LEU A 24 -25.57 -33.02 -61.53
N PRO A 25 -26.68 -33.15 -60.77
CA PRO A 25 -27.75 -32.11 -60.83
C PRO A 25 -28.69 -31.93 -59.59
N SER A 26 -29.23 -30.70 -59.47
CA SER A 26 -30.60 -30.23 -59.08
C SER A 26 -31.57 -31.09 -58.20
N ARG A 27 -32.54 -30.56 -57.41
CA ARG A 27 -33.27 -29.26 -57.45
C ARG A 27 -34.20 -29.07 -56.20
N ARG A 28 -34.67 -27.82 -55.97
CA ARG A 28 -35.89 -27.36 -55.24
C ARG A 28 -35.93 -27.42 -53.68
N GLY A 29 -36.51 -26.36 -53.08
CA GLY A 29 -37.08 -26.41 -51.72
C GLY A 29 -36.81 -25.23 -50.78
N ARG A 30 -37.32 -24.01 -51.06
CA ARG A 30 -37.58 -23.00 -50.00
C ARG A 30 -38.98 -23.24 -49.42
N PRO A 31 -39.20 -22.95 -48.13
CA PRO A 31 -40.06 -21.81 -47.83
C PRO A 31 -39.38 -20.78 -46.91
N SER A 32 -40.07 -19.67 -46.68
CA SER A 32 -39.52 -18.46 -46.05
C SER A 32 -40.36 -17.99 -44.85
N ARG A 33 -39.75 -17.14 -44.02
CA ARG A 33 -40.36 -16.27 -42.99
C ARG A 33 -40.85 -16.97 -41.71
N ARG A 34 -40.23 -16.59 -40.59
CA ARG A 34 -40.87 -15.71 -39.59
C ARG A 34 -39.79 -14.89 -38.87
N ALA A 35 -40.14 -13.66 -38.53
CA ALA A 35 -39.40 -12.79 -37.61
C ALA A 35 -39.97 -12.97 -36.18
N CYS A 36 -39.51 -12.11 -35.26
CA CYS A 36 -39.57 -12.23 -33.79
C CYS A 36 -38.44 -13.14 -33.24
N ASP A 37 -37.74 -12.82 -32.16
CA ASP A 37 -37.97 -11.77 -31.15
C ASP A 37 -36.67 -11.06 -30.70
N LYS A 38 -36.80 -9.83 -30.16
CA LYS A 38 -35.70 -8.98 -29.66
C LYS A 38 -35.38 -9.28 -28.19
N SER A 39 -34.52 -10.26 -27.92
CA SER A 39 -34.00 -10.46 -26.56
C SER A 39 -33.13 -9.27 -26.12
N HIS A 40 -33.69 -8.42 -25.27
CA HIS A 40 -33.01 -7.26 -24.67
C HIS A 40 -31.89 -7.72 -23.70
N PRO A 41 -30.77 -6.98 -23.58
CA PRO A 41 -29.93 -7.10 -22.40
C PRO A 41 -30.68 -6.56 -21.17
N PRO A 42 -30.56 -7.19 -19.98
CA PRO A 42 -31.27 -6.72 -18.80
C PRO A 42 -30.79 -5.32 -18.40
N THR A 43 -31.71 -4.36 -18.39
CA THR A 43 -31.47 -3.00 -17.90
C THR A 43 -31.12 -3.05 -16.41
N TYR A 44 -29.89 -2.64 -16.05
CA TYR A 44 -29.52 -2.45 -14.66
C TYR A 44 -30.34 -1.29 -14.08
N ARG A 45 -31.40 -1.63 -13.33
CA ARG A 45 -32.23 -0.64 -12.62
C ARG A 45 -31.32 0.14 -11.68
N GLY A 46 -31.35 1.46 -11.77
CA GLY A 46 -30.47 2.31 -10.94
C GLY A 46 -30.69 2.03 -9.46
N GLU A 47 -29.62 1.69 -8.75
CA GLU A 47 -29.65 1.57 -7.30
C GLU A 47 -30.00 2.93 -6.70
N VAL A 48 -31.13 2.96 -6.00
CA VAL A 48 -31.62 4.13 -5.29
C VAL A 48 -30.62 4.47 -4.19
N ARG A 49 -30.07 5.70 -4.22
CA ARG A 49 -29.32 6.23 -3.08
C ARG A 49 -30.24 6.23 -1.85
N PRO A 50 -29.88 5.62 -0.72
CA PRO A 50 -30.61 5.88 0.52
C PRO A 50 -30.41 7.35 0.89
N ARG A 51 -31.45 8.16 0.69
CA ARG A 51 -31.54 9.48 1.32
C ARG A 51 -31.79 9.24 2.80
N ILE A 52 -30.74 9.33 3.61
CA ILE A 52 -30.90 9.51 5.06
C ILE A 52 -31.53 10.89 5.23
N ALA A 53 -32.74 10.93 5.77
CA ALA A 53 -33.41 12.17 6.13
C ALA A 53 -32.71 12.76 7.37
N VAL A 54 -31.98 13.85 7.16
CA VAL A 54 -31.54 14.71 8.27
C VAL A 54 -32.68 15.67 8.56
N PRO A 55 -33.22 15.73 9.79
CA PRO A 55 -34.26 16.70 10.11
C PRO A 55 -33.66 18.12 10.07
N HIS A 56 -34.25 18.98 9.24
CA HIS A 56 -33.97 20.41 9.27
C HIS A 56 -34.66 21.04 10.48
N SER A 57 -33.94 21.20 11.59
CA SER A 57 -34.27 22.24 12.57
C SER A 57 -33.67 23.56 12.08
N SER A 58 -34.48 24.62 12.11
CA SER A 58 -34.18 25.93 11.54
C SER A 58 -33.08 26.67 12.30
N LEU A 59 -32.17 27.32 11.57
CA LEU A 59 -31.35 28.39 12.12
C LEU A 59 -32.26 29.52 12.61
N THR A 60 -32.20 29.85 13.91
CA THR A 60 -32.10 31.21 14.48
C THR A 60 -32.13 31.11 16.01
N GLY A 61 -31.16 31.72 16.70
CA GLY A 61 -31.29 31.99 18.14
C GLY A 61 -30.49 31.09 19.11
N GLN A 62 -29.19 30.86 18.89
CA GLN A 62 -28.29 30.42 19.99
C GLN A 62 -26.79 30.77 19.80
N LEU A 63 -26.47 31.74 18.94
CA LEU A 63 -25.09 32.22 18.68
C LEU A 63 -24.82 33.62 19.29
N ALA A 64 -25.47 33.94 20.41
CA ALA A 64 -25.42 35.27 21.03
C ALA A 64 -25.35 35.23 22.58
N THR A 65 -24.55 34.32 23.16
CA THR A 65 -24.33 34.29 24.63
C THR A 65 -23.00 33.70 25.12
N GLN A 66 -22.02 33.38 24.25
CA GLN A 66 -20.71 32.84 24.68
C GLN A 66 -19.48 33.60 24.13
N LEU A 67 -19.64 34.87 23.72
CA LEU A 67 -18.53 35.76 23.36
C LEU A 67 -18.25 36.86 24.41
N ALA A 68 -18.87 36.79 25.60
CA ALA A 68 -18.75 37.79 26.66
C ALA A 68 -17.83 37.39 27.83
N ALA A 69 -17.19 36.21 27.80
CA ALA A 69 -16.41 35.67 28.92
C ALA A 69 -14.88 35.65 28.73
N MET A 70 -14.36 36.20 27.62
CA MET A 70 -12.90 36.30 27.35
C MET A 70 -12.46 37.73 27.04
N LEU A 71 -12.84 38.71 27.88
CA LEU A 71 -12.37 40.10 27.75
C LEU A 71 -12.12 40.82 29.09
N VAL A 72 -11.77 40.08 30.15
CA VAL A 72 -11.51 40.63 31.51
C VAL A 72 -10.11 40.25 32.06
N ALA A 73 -9.33 39.43 31.34
CA ALA A 73 -8.09 38.84 31.87
C ALA A 73 -6.77 39.28 31.17
N VAL A 74 -6.77 40.35 30.36
CA VAL A 74 -5.55 40.84 29.66
C VAL A 74 -5.46 42.37 29.69
N THR A 75 -5.64 42.97 30.87
CA THR A 75 -5.57 44.43 31.05
C THR A 75 -4.78 44.89 32.29
N LEU A 76 -3.94 44.01 32.86
CA LEU A 76 -2.96 44.35 33.89
C LEU A 76 -1.68 43.52 33.70
N LEU A 77 -0.65 44.06 33.03
CA LEU A 77 0.75 44.13 33.51
C LEU A 77 1.72 44.76 32.47
N VAL A 78 1.48 46.01 32.03
CA VAL A 78 2.50 46.82 31.33
C VAL A 78 2.45 48.27 31.83
N ALA A 79 3.14 48.55 32.94
CA ALA A 79 3.63 49.88 33.33
C ALA A 79 4.52 49.74 34.58
N GLY A 80 5.79 50.14 34.50
CA GLY A 80 6.76 50.02 35.59
C GLY A 80 8.14 50.51 35.16
N LEU A 81 8.33 51.83 35.18
CA LEU A 81 9.50 52.52 34.64
C LEU A 81 10.68 52.62 35.64
N LEU A 82 11.89 52.57 35.07
CA LEU A 82 13.10 53.36 35.42
C LEU A 82 13.70 53.33 36.85
N ALA A 83 14.97 52.87 36.91
CA ALA A 83 16.17 53.54 37.50
C ALA A 83 16.18 53.94 39.01
N PRO A 84 17.35 54.01 39.71
CA PRO A 84 18.68 54.35 39.17
C PRO A 84 19.88 53.52 39.70
N THR A 85 21.07 53.91 39.22
CA THR A 85 22.40 53.36 39.57
C THR A 85 23.01 53.99 40.82
N THR A 86 23.73 53.20 41.62
CA THR A 86 24.89 53.67 42.40
C THR A 86 26.03 52.64 42.33
N ALA A 87 27.25 53.12 42.12
CA ALA A 87 28.47 52.32 42.24
C ALA A 87 29.05 52.50 43.65
N HIS A 88 29.76 51.50 44.17
CA HIS A 88 30.80 51.67 45.20
C HIS A 88 31.90 50.64 44.96
N ALA A 89 33.15 51.06 45.11
CA ALA A 89 34.33 50.20 45.01
C ALA A 89 34.67 49.59 46.38
N GLY A 90 35.32 48.43 46.36
CA GLY A 90 35.85 47.76 47.55
C GLY A 90 36.84 46.68 47.13
N THR A 91 38.13 46.98 47.24
CA THR A 91 39.22 46.02 47.06
C THR A 91 39.37 45.17 48.32
N ASP A 92 39.66 43.88 48.17
CA ASP A 92 40.62 43.21 49.06
C ASP A 92 41.23 41.97 48.41
N VAL A 93 42.48 41.68 48.78
CA VAL A 93 43.32 40.64 48.20
C VAL A 93 43.76 39.67 49.28
N ALA A 94 43.51 38.37 49.10
CA ALA A 94 44.22 37.29 49.81
C ALA A 94 44.30 36.02 48.95
N PRO A 95 45.34 35.17 49.08
CA PRO A 95 45.71 34.19 48.05
C PRO A 95 45.44 32.73 48.44
N GLY A 96 45.50 31.84 47.44
CA GLY A 96 45.83 30.42 47.63
C GLY A 96 44.78 29.43 47.13
N GLY A 97 45.16 28.59 46.17
CA GLY A 97 44.33 27.48 45.69
C GLY A 97 44.64 27.10 44.24
N ALA A 98 45.60 26.19 44.04
CA ALA A 98 45.88 25.65 42.71
C ALA A 98 44.73 24.75 42.25
N ALA A 99 43.85 25.27 41.39
CA ALA A 99 42.75 24.51 40.82
C ALA A 99 43.26 23.54 39.74
N THR A 100 43.13 22.24 40.01
CA THR A 100 43.34 21.17 39.02
C THR A 100 42.34 21.35 37.87
N PRO A 101 42.75 21.23 36.58
CA PRO A 101 41.82 21.37 35.47
C PRO A 101 40.85 20.17 35.44
N THR A 102 39.62 20.39 35.90
CA THR A 102 38.53 19.43 35.78
C THR A 102 38.20 19.23 34.31
N SER A 103 38.47 18.03 33.78
CA SER A 103 38.10 17.69 32.41
C SER A 103 36.58 17.67 32.26
N VAL A 104 36.03 18.65 31.54
CA VAL A 104 34.62 18.64 31.16
C VAL A 104 34.36 17.40 30.31
N PRO A 105 33.49 16.46 30.73
CA PRO A 105 33.18 15.30 29.91
C PRO A 105 32.50 15.78 28.63
N ALA A 106 33.03 15.35 27.47
CA ALA A 106 32.46 15.68 26.18
C ALA A 106 30.98 15.25 26.13
N PRO A 107 30.07 16.08 25.58
CA PRO A 107 28.66 15.75 25.53
C PRO A 107 28.47 14.43 24.78
N ALA A 108 27.77 13.49 25.42
CA ALA A 108 27.50 12.18 24.84
C ALA A 108 26.82 12.37 23.48
N SER A 109 27.47 11.90 22.42
CA SER A 109 26.95 11.98 21.06
C SER A 109 25.57 11.32 21.00
N ALA A 110 24.56 12.09 20.60
CA ALA A 110 23.19 11.61 20.49
C ALA A 110 23.12 10.31 19.68
N PRO A 111 22.26 9.34 20.06
CA PRO A 111 22.18 8.05 19.38
C PRO A 111 21.91 8.27 17.90
N ALA A 112 22.79 7.75 17.05
CA ALA A 112 22.70 7.93 15.61
C ALA A 112 21.33 7.46 15.10
N ALA A 113 20.61 8.35 14.42
CA ALA A 113 19.28 8.06 13.89
C ALA A 113 19.31 6.75 13.06
N ALA A 114 18.35 5.87 13.31
CA ALA A 114 18.30 4.55 12.67
C ALA A 114 18.37 4.71 11.14
N PRO A 115 19.27 3.98 10.44
CA PRO A 115 19.58 4.25 9.06
C PRO A 115 18.36 4.06 8.15
N THR A 116 17.90 5.15 7.53
CA THR A 116 16.76 5.15 6.62
C THR A 116 17.03 4.31 5.37
N ALA A 117 15.96 3.75 4.79
CA ALA A 117 16.06 2.95 3.59
C ALA A 117 16.30 3.85 2.37
N ARG A 118 17.29 3.52 1.53
CA ARG A 118 17.50 4.22 0.24
C ARG A 118 16.46 3.87 -0.82
N SER A 119 15.67 2.82 -0.58
CA SER A 119 14.63 2.34 -1.48
C SER A 119 13.63 1.50 -0.70
N VAL A 120 12.34 1.60 -1.03
CA VAL A 120 11.30 0.73 -0.47
C VAL A 120 10.59 -0.03 -1.58
N LEU A 121 10.37 -1.32 -1.35
CA LEU A 121 9.47 -2.17 -2.11
C LEU A 121 8.21 -2.42 -1.27
N LEU A 122 7.13 -1.71 -1.59
CA LEU A 122 5.80 -1.98 -1.06
C LEU A 122 5.14 -3.09 -1.90
N ILE A 123 4.89 -4.23 -1.27
CA ILE A 123 4.22 -5.39 -1.85
C ILE A 123 2.79 -5.43 -1.32
N SER A 124 1.80 -5.47 -2.21
CA SER A 124 0.45 -5.85 -1.85
C SER A 124 0.08 -7.18 -2.48
N VAL A 125 -0.41 -8.11 -1.67
CA VAL A 125 -0.87 -9.41 -2.12
C VAL A 125 -2.39 -9.46 -2.04
N ASP A 126 -3.03 -9.36 -3.20
CA ASP A 126 -4.48 -9.16 -3.33
C ASP A 126 -5.26 -10.35 -2.72
N GLY A 127 -6.08 -10.05 -1.72
CA GLY A 127 -6.87 -11.03 -0.97
C GLY A 127 -6.04 -12.08 -0.22
N LEU A 128 -4.92 -11.72 0.42
CA LEU A 128 -4.08 -12.62 1.22
C LEU A 128 -4.63 -12.80 2.65
N SER A 129 -5.33 -13.92 2.90
CA SER A 129 -5.86 -14.29 4.21
C SER A 129 -4.74 -14.67 5.20
N PRO A 130 -4.60 -13.98 6.35
CA PRO A 130 -3.61 -14.31 7.38
C PRO A 130 -3.83 -15.71 7.97
N ALA A 131 -5.09 -16.13 8.11
CA ALA A 131 -5.46 -17.46 8.58
C ALA A 131 -4.94 -18.56 7.64
N VAL A 132 -5.04 -18.36 6.31
CA VAL A 132 -4.51 -19.33 5.34
C VAL A 132 -2.99 -19.35 5.31
N VAL A 133 -2.31 -18.21 5.51
CA VAL A 133 -0.85 -18.18 5.68
C VAL A 133 -0.43 -18.96 6.92
N ALA A 134 -1.12 -18.80 8.05
CA ALA A 134 -0.88 -19.58 9.27
C ALA A 134 -1.09 -21.09 9.06
N GLN A 135 -2.21 -21.49 8.44
CA GLN A 135 -2.50 -22.90 8.09
C GLN A 135 -1.46 -23.53 7.16
N LEU A 136 -0.87 -22.75 6.25
CA LEU A 136 0.20 -23.22 5.36
C LEU A 136 1.54 -23.37 6.11
N GLY A 137 1.82 -22.46 7.04
CA GLY A 137 2.97 -22.49 7.92
C GLY A 137 4.33 -22.32 7.22
N ARG A 138 5.40 -22.30 8.03
CA ARG A 138 6.79 -22.08 7.57
C ARG A 138 7.22 -23.00 6.43
N LYS A 139 6.77 -24.27 6.43
CA LYS A 139 7.13 -25.28 5.40
C LYS A 139 6.51 -25.00 4.02
N ARG A 140 5.36 -24.31 3.94
CA ARG A 140 4.66 -24.06 2.65
C ARG A 140 4.64 -22.60 2.23
N THR A 141 4.87 -21.67 3.16
CA THR A 141 5.05 -20.22 2.89
C THR A 141 6.33 -19.68 3.55
N PRO A 142 7.52 -20.21 3.19
CA PRO A 142 8.78 -19.84 3.81
C PRO A 142 9.20 -18.38 3.58
N ALA A 143 8.81 -17.74 2.47
CA ALA A 143 9.20 -16.35 2.22
C ALA A 143 8.44 -15.36 3.12
N LEU A 144 7.12 -15.52 3.23
CA LEU A 144 6.25 -14.74 4.12
C LEU A 144 6.62 -14.98 5.59
N HIS A 145 6.90 -16.23 5.98
CA HIS A 145 7.34 -16.53 7.34
C HIS A 145 8.72 -15.98 7.66
N ARG A 146 9.64 -15.92 6.69
CA ARG A 146 10.94 -15.26 6.88
C ARG A 146 10.78 -13.75 7.04
N LEU A 147 9.93 -13.09 6.26
CA LEU A 147 9.62 -11.66 6.43
C LEU A 147 9.15 -11.37 7.86
N MET A 148 8.17 -12.12 8.36
CA MET A 148 7.66 -11.96 9.73
C MET A 148 8.73 -12.26 10.80
N ALA A 149 9.56 -13.28 10.60
CA ALA A 149 10.58 -13.68 11.59
C ALA A 149 11.83 -12.78 11.59
N GLN A 150 12.08 -12.04 10.50
CA GLN A 150 13.29 -11.21 10.33
C GLN A 150 13.00 -9.71 10.30
N GLY A 151 11.79 -9.30 10.68
CA GLY A 151 11.34 -7.91 10.66
C GLY A 151 10.25 -7.66 11.71
N THR A 152 9.56 -6.54 11.58
CA THR A 152 8.41 -6.19 12.42
C THR A 152 7.13 -6.59 11.70
N SER A 153 6.17 -7.22 12.38
CA SER A 153 4.94 -7.68 11.74
C SER A 153 3.73 -7.71 12.65
N THR A 154 2.54 -7.75 12.07
CA THR A 154 1.36 -8.30 12.71
C THR A 154 0.53 -9.12 11.72
N ARG A 155 -0.25 -10.06 12.26
CA ARG A 155 -1.26 -10.84 11.52
C ARG A 155 -2.69 -10.37 11.77
N ASN A 156 -2.84 -9.29 12.54
CA ASN A 156 -4.14 -8.79 13.00
C ASN A 156 -4.39 -7.31 12.62
N ALA A 157 -3.70 -6.81 11.59
CA ALA A 157 -3.99 -5.52 10.98
C ALA A 157 -5.37 -5.55 10.29
N ARG A 158 -5.85 -4.37 9.85
CA ARG A 158 -7.19 -4.18 9.27
C ARG A 158 -7.19 -3.58 7.88
N THR A 159 -8.24 -3.86 7.14
CA THR A 159 -8.66 -3.00 6.02
C THR A 159 -9.10 -1.62 6.52
N GLU A 160 -9.32 -0.74 5.57
CA GLU A 160 -10.23 0.39 5.77
C GLU A 160 -11.61 -0.07 6.27
N VAL A 161 -12.32 0.83 6.94
CA VAL A 161 -13.61 0.55 7.59
C VAL A 161 -14.73 0.40 6.57
N GLU A 162 -14.77 1.23 5.52
CA GLU A 162 -15.96 1.33 4.68
C GLU A 162 -16.09 0.19 3.65
N LEU A 163 -14.99 -0.40 3.20
CA LEU A 163 -15.00 -1.47 2.19
C LEU A 163 -13.82 -2.43 2.39
N THR A 164 -14.05 -3.70 2.07
CA THR A 164 -13.04 -4.75 1.94
C THR A 164 -12.76 -5.07 0.46
N LYS A 165 -12.64 -4.04 -0.39
CA LYS A 165 -12.50 -4.15 -1.86
C LYS A 165 -11.14 -3.65 -2.34
N THR A 166 -10.64 -4.25 -3.43
CA THR A 166 -9.30 -4.00 -3.99
C THR A 166 -8.96 -2.54 -4.29
N LEU A 167 -9.62 -1.92 -5.28
CA LEU A 167 -9.23 -0.57 -5.71
C LEU A 167 -9.39 0.51 -4.62
N PRO A 168 -10.43 0.47 -3.77
CA PRO A 168 -10.54 1.37 -2.61
C PRO A 168 -9.35 1.24 -1.65
N ASN A 169 -9.17 0.08 -0.99
CA ASN A 169 -8.11 -0.13 0.01
C ASN A 169 -6.71 0.13 -0.53
N HIS A 170 -6.43 -0.29 -1.76
CA HIS A 170 -5.14 0.01 -2.36
C HIS A 170 -4.93 1.51 -2.60
N THR A 171 -6.00 2.28 -2.84
CA THR A 171 -5.88 3.74 -2.98
C THR A 171 -5.57 4.35 -1.62
N SER A 172 -6.15 3.85 -0.52
CA SER A 172 -5.72 4.17 0.85
C SER A 172 -4.23 3.87 1.07
N MET A 173 -3.73 2.67 0.70
CA MET A 173 -2.30 2.31 0.83
C MET A 173 -1.31 3.28 0.15
N VAL A 174 -1.76 4.08 -0.82
CA VAL A 174 -0.91 5.05 -1.53
C VAL A 174 -1.25 6.52 -1.23
N THR A 175 -2.32 6.78 -0.49
CA THR A 175 -2.76 8.16 -0.11
C THR A 175 -2.75 8.40 1.40
N GLY A 176 -2.76 7.37 2.23
CA GLY A 176 -2.91 7.47 3.68
C GLY A 176 -4.29 7.99 4.11
N ARG A 177 -5.34 7.77 3.31
CA ARG A 177 -6.68 8.31 3.54
C ARG A 177 -7.73 7.21 3.60
N ARG A 178 -8.83 7.45 4.33
CA ARG A 178 -10.05 6.64 4.24
C ARG A 178 -10.69 6.72 2.86
N ILE A 179 -11.76 5.97 2.64
CA ILE A 179 -12.43 5.88 1.34
C ILE A 179 -13.42 7.05 1.15
N THR A 180 -14.14 7.44 2.20
CA THR A 180 -15.25 8.42 2.18
C THR A 180 -14.77 9.85 1.92
N ALA A 181 -15.08 10.43 0.75
CA ALA A 181 -14.58 11.73 0.31
C ALA A 181 -15.01 12.88 1.21
N GLU A 182 -16.25 12.83 1.68
CA GLU A 182 -16.92 13.80 2.53
C GLU A 182 -16.24 13.94 3.92
N GLN A 183 -15.43 12.94 4.30
CA GLN A 183 -14.68 12.89 5.55
C GLN A 183 -13.15 13.02 5.34
N GLY A 184 -12.70 13.58 4.22
CA GLY A 184 -11.28 13.74 3.87
C GLY A 184 -10.71 12.62 2.99
N GLY A 185 -11.48 11.55 2.77
CA GLY A 185 -11.08 10.37 2.03
C GLY A 185 -10.81 10.58 0.53
N HIS A 186 -10.32 9.52 -0.12
CA HIS A 186 -9.93 9.57 -1.54
C HIS A 186 -11.09 9.35 -2.54
N GLY A 187 -12.31 9.09 -2.07
CA GLY A 187 -13.55 9.00 -2.87
C GLY A 187 -13.68 7.79 -3.81
N VAL A 188 -12.74 6.83 -3.77
CA VAL A 188 -12.72 5.68 -4.68
C VAL A 188 -13.53 4.54 -4.08
N TRP A 189 -14.85 4.59 -4.23
CA TRP A 189 -15.78 3.57 -3.68
C TRP A 189 -15.98 2.35 -4.60
N TRP A 190 -15.55 2.42 -5.87
CA TRP A 190 -15.78 1.38 -6.88
C TRP A 190 -14.58 0.44 -7.04
N ASN A 191 -14.79 -0.72 -7.70
CA ASN A 191 -13.77 -1.76 -7.86
C ASN A 191 -13.69 -2.32 -9.29
N ASP A 192 -13.77 -1.46 -10.30
CA ASP A 192 -13.74 -1.80 -11.72
C ASP A 192 -12.89 -0.79 -12.55
N ASP A 193 -12.84 -1.01 -13.87
CA ASP A 193 -12.03 -0.23 -14.81
C ASP A 193 -12.74 1.06 -15.34
N ARG A 194 -13.80 1.54 -14.68
CA ARG A 194 -14.58 2.71 -15.14
C ARG A 194 -13.74 3.95 -15.39
N ARG A 195 -14.28 4.81 -16.27
CA ARG A 195 -13.69 6.08 -16.71
C ARG A 195 -14.35 7.32 -16.09
N SER A 196 -15.43 7.15 -15.32
CA SER A 196 -16.05 8.21 -14.54
C SER A 196 -16.22 7.76 -13.07
N PRO A 197 -15.71 8.50 -12.08
CA PRO A 197 -14.79 9.63 -12.24
C PRO A 197 -13.44 9.18 -12.85
N ALA A 198 -12.79 10.05 -13.61
CA ALA A 198 -11.61 9.69 -14.40
C ALA A 198 -10.33 9.48 -13.55
N THR A 199 -10.23 10.19 -12.43
CA THR A 199 -9.06 10.25 -11.54
C THR A 199 -9.50 10.23 -10.08
N VAL A 200 -8.57 9.91 -9.16
CA VAL A 200 -8.83 10.04 -7.71
C VAL A 200 -9.19 11.48 -7.35
N HIS A 201 -8.59 12.48 -8.01
CA HIS A 201 -8.92 13.89 -7.78
C HIS A 201 -10.39 14.22 -8.10
N LYS A 202 -10.94 13.66 -9.18
CA LYS A 202 -12.36 13.84 -9.51
C LYS A 202 -13.28 13.00 -8.62
N ALA A 203 -12.78 11.95 -7.99
CA ALA A 203 -13.52 11.14 -7.02
C ALA A 203 -13.64 11.83 -5.65
N ALA A 204 -12.57 12.46 -5.19
CA ALA A 204 -12.52 13.20 -3.93
C ALA A 204 -13.03 14.65 -4.04
N GLY A 205 -13.30 15.15 -5.25
CA GLY A 205 -13.66 16.56 -5.50
C GLY A 205 -12.49 17.55 -5.44
N HIS A 206 -11.32 17.14 -4.94
CA HIS A 206 -10.14 17.99 -4.73
C HIS A 206 -8.84 17.30 -5.17
N ARG A 207 -7.70 18.00 -5.15
CA ARG A 207 -6.39 17.38 -5.43
C ARG A 207 -5.98 16.47 -4.26
N VAL A 208 -5.65 15.22 -4.58
CA VAL A 208 -5.25 14.18 -3.62
C VAL A 208 -3.80 13.79 -3.91
N ALA A 209 -2.90 14.07 -2.98
CA ALA A 209 -1.51 13.64 -3.05
C ALA A 209 -1.38 12.11 -2.82
N SER A 210 -0.23 11.55 -3.17
CA SER A 210 0.12 10.15 -2.92
C SER A 210 1.59 9.99 -2.54
N VAL A 211 1.97 8.78 -2.13
CA VAL A 211 3.38 8.39 -1.98
C VAL A 211 4.21 8.66 -3.25
N PHE A 212 3.59 8.54 -4.43
CA PHE A 212 4.26 8.81 -5.71
C PHE A 212 4.58 10.29 -5.87
N THR A 213 3.63 11.19 -5.59
CA THR A 213 3.86 12.64 -5.66
C THR A 213 4.81 13.13 -4.56
N ARG A 214 4.83 12.46 -3.39
CA ARG A 214 5.81 12.75 -2.32
C ARG A 214 7.23 12.35 -2.70
N VAL A 215 7.41 11.18 -3.31
CA VAL A 215 8.71 10.70 -3.80
C VAL A 215 9.23 11.58 -4.94
N ASP A 216 8.37 11.89 -5.92
CA ASP A 216 8.67 12.76 -7.07
C ASP A 216 9.05 14.19 -6.63
N GLY A 217 8.27 14.79 -5.72
CA GLY A 217 8.57 16.11 -5.16
C GLY A 217 9.85 16.18 -4.32
N ALA A 218 10.40 15.04 -3.90
CA ALA A 218 11.71 14.93 -3.24
C ALA A 218 12.86 14.61 -4.22
N GLY A 219 12.65 14.72 -5.53
CA GLY A 219 13.61 14.32 -6.58
C GLY A 219 13.84 12.81 -6.66
N GLY A 220 13.02 12.03 -5.96
CA GLY A 220 13.03 10.58 -5.97
C GLY A 220 12.27 10.01 -7.17
N SER A 221 12.34 8.70 -7.34
CA SER A 221 11.80 8.01 -8.51
C SER A 221 10.97 6.79 -8.14
N SER A 222 9.84 6.58 -8.84
CA SER A 222 8.83 5.59 -8.46
C SER A 222 8.43 4.63 -9.60
N ALA A 223 7.95 3.44 -9.23
CA ALA A 223 7.44 2.46 -10.19
C ALA A 223 6.25 1.67 -9.63
N VAL A 224 5.27 1.37 -10.50
CA VAL A 224 4.06 0.60 -10.20
C VAL A 224 3.99 -0.62 -11.10
N PHE A 225 3.94 -1.80 -10.49
CA PHE A 225 3.81 -3.10 -11.14
C PHE A 225 2.53 -3.78 -10.64
N ALA A 226 1.47 -3.80 -11.46
CA ALA A 226 0.13 -4.20 -11.04
C ALA A 226 -0.44 -5.41 -11.79
N GLY A 227 -1.07 -6.34 -11.05
CA GLY A 227 -1.70 -7.54 -11.62
C GLY A 227 -3.11 -7.33 -12.18
N LYS A 228 -3.79 -6.23 -11.83
CA LYS A 228 -5.16 -5.88 -12.27
C LYS A 228 -5.18 -4.59 -13.10
N THR A 229 -6.10 -4.49 -14.07
CA THR A 229 -6.25 -3.35 -15.00
C THR A 229 -6.73 -2.07 -14.32
N LYS A 230 -7.65 -2.17 -13.35
CA LYS A 230 -8.26 -1.05 -12.63
C LYS A 230 -7.28 -0.03 -12.02
N PHE A 231 -6.05 -0.46 -11.69
CA PHE A 231 -4.95 0.42 -11.26
C PHE A 231 -4.53 1.46 -12.30
N ARG A 232 -4.99 1.35 -13.56
CA ARG A 232 -4.89 2.43 -14.56
C ARG A 232 -5.50 3.75 -14.06
N LEU A 233 -6.40 3.73 -13.07
CA LEU A 233 -6.84 4.93 -12.34
C LEU A 233 -5.66 5.74 -11.79
N TRP A 234 -4.66 5.09 -11.20
CA TRP A 234 -3.49 5.76 -10.64
C TRP A 234 -2.61 6.38 -11.72
N ASN A 235 -2.42 5.70 -12.86
CA ASN A 235 -1.68 6.29 -13.98
C ASN A 235 -2.39 7.52 -14.56
N ARG A 236 -3.74 7.54 -14.57
CA ARG A 236 -4.52 8.72 -14.97
C ARG A 236 -4.46 9.85 -13.94
N THR A 237 -4.15 9.55 -12.69
CA THR A 237 -4.15 10.51 -11.57
C THR A 237 -2.76 11.08 -11.31
N TRP A 238 -1.76 10.21 -11.11
CA TRP A 238 -0.40 10.53 -10.71
C TRP A 238 0.65 10.10 -11.74
N GLY A 239 0.27 9.82 -12.99
CA GLY A 239 1.20 9.32 -14.01
C GLY A 239 2.38 10.23 -14.35
N ARG A 240 2.34 11.51 -13.96
CA ARG A 240 3.50 12.43 -14.04
C ARG A 240 4.57 12.13 -12.98
N SER A 241 4.16 11.59 -11.84
CA SER A 241 5.03 11.23 -10.69
C SER A 241 5.34 9.72 -10.61
N ILE A 242 5.00 8.97 -11.66
CA ILE A 242 5.24 7.51 -11.78
C ILE A 242 6.08 7.25 -13.02
N ASP A 243 7.40 7.15 -12.86
CA ASP A 243 8.34 6.91 -13.98
C ASP A 243 8.05 5.62 -14.77
N ARG A 244 7.46 4.62 -14.11
CA ARG A 244 7.16 3.33 -14.71
C ARG A 244 5.85 2.78 -14.16
N PHE A 245 4.79 2.93 -14.94
CA PHE A 245 3.54 2.21 -14.72
C PHE A 245 3.45 0.98 -15.62
N GLN A 246 3.13 -0.19 -15.05
CA GLN A 246 2.93 -1.42 -15.81
C GLN A 246 1.81 -2.28 -15.21
N VAL A 247 0.86 -2.70 -16.05
CA VAL A 247 -0.12 -3.74 -15.73
C VAL A 247 0.25 -5.04 -16.44
N ARG A 248 0.20 -6.18 -15.75
CA ARG A 248 0.33 -7.52 -16.35
C ARG A 248 -0.40 -8.58 -15.52
N ALA A 249 -1.35 -9.30 -16.13
CA ALA A 249 -2.12 -10.35 -15.46
C ALA A 249 -1.34 -11.65 -15.15
N ASP A 250 -0.16 -11.86 -15.75
CA ASP A 250 0.76 -12.95 -15.42
C ASP A 250 1.68 -12.48 -14.28
N ASP A 251 1.38 -12.89 -13.05
CA ASP A 251 2.11 -12.52 -11.84
C ASP A 251 3.57 -13.03 -11.85
N ALA A 252 3.84 -14.16 -12.51
CA ALA A 252 5.19 -14.70 -12.61
C ALA A 252 6.07 -13.87 -13.57
N ARG A 253 5.50 -13.37 -14.68
CA ARG A 253 6.16 -12.37 -15.54
C ARG A 253 6.28 -11.03 -14.82
N LEU A 254 5.26 -10.60 -14.08
CA LEU A 254 5.31 -9.35 -13.32
C LEU A 254 6.41 -9.38 -12.24
N ALA A 255 6.58 -10.49 -11.52
CA ALA A 255 7.71 -10.71 -10.62
C ALA A 255 9.06 -10.63 -11.35
N ARG A 256 9.18 -11.20 -12.57
CA ARG A 256 10.38 -11.05 -13.40
C ARG A 256 10.63 -9.59 -13.80
N ASP A 257 9.59 -8.83 -14.07
CA ASP A 257 9.65 -7.40 -14.37
C ASP A 257 10.15 -6.58 -13.16
N VAL A 258 9.61 -6.82 -11.96
CA VAL A 258 10.05 -6.21 -10.69
C VAL A 258 11.52 -6.51 -10.39
N ARG A 259 11.94 -7.78 -10.49
CA ARG A 259 13.35 -8.18 -10.29
C ARG A 259 14.30 -7.53 -11.31
N ARG A 260 13.84 -7.31 -12.54
CA ARG A 260 14.63 -6.64 -13.59
C ARG A 260 14.79 -5.15 -13.28
N ASP A 261 13.73 -4.49 -12.82
CA ASP A 261 13.79 -3.08 -12.43
C ASP A 261 14.69 -2.87 -11.19
N LEU A 262 14.53 -3.70 -10.14
CA LEU A 262 15.41 -3.73 -8.97
C LEU A 262 16.90 -3.79 -9.32
N ARG A 263 17.28 -4.64 -10.29
CA ARG A 263 18.69 -4.76 -10.72
C ARG A 263 19.20 -3.60 -11.56
N ARG A 264 18.32 -2.85 -12.24
CA ARG A 264 18.70 -1.90 -13.30
C ARG A 264 18.43 -0.42 -12.96
N LYS A 265 17.58 -0.11 -11.99
CA LYS A 265 17.14 1.26 -11.69
C LYS A 265 17.30 1.60 -10.20
N ASN A 266 17.76 2.82 -9.92
CA ASN A 266 17.68 3.42 -8.57
C ASN A 266 16.29 4.06 -8.42
N ARG A 267 15.26 3.26 -8.14
CA ARG A 267 13.95 3.79 -7.72
C ARG A 267 13.93 3.93 -6.20
N THR A 268 13.50 5.09 -5.71
CA THR A 268 13.18 5.34 -4.31
C THR A 268 12.00 4.48 -3.87
N LEU A 269 10.97 4.34 -4.70
CA LEU A 269 9.79 3.55 -4.40
C LEU A 269 9.43 2.54 -5.50
N ARG A 270 9.03 1.35 -5.10
CA ARG A 270 8.37 0.36 -5.97
C ARG A 270 7.10 -0.13 -5.29
N PHE A 271 5.97 0.02 -5.95
CA PHE A 271 4.74 -0.67 -5.61
C PHE A 271 4.60 -1.92 -6.48
N TRP A 272 4.41 -3.09 -5.87
CA TRP A 272 4.19 -4.36 -6.55
C TRP A 272 2.93 -5.05 -6.02
N HIS A 273 1.93 -5.17 -6.89
CA HIS A 273 0.67 -5.84 -6.63
C HIS A 273 0.65 -7.22 -7.28
N ILE A 274 0.24 -8.24 -6.51
CA ILE A 274 0.13 -9.64 -6.93
C ILE A 274 -1.35 -10.06 -6.92
N ALA A 275 -1.88 -10.48 -8.08
CA ALA A 275 -3.31 -10.73 -8.27
C ALA A 275 -3.74 -12.21 -8.12
N ALA A 276 -2.81 -13.16 -7.99
CA ALA A 276 -3.12 -14.59 -8.07
C ALA A 276 -4.03 -15.13 -6.94
N PRO A 277 -3.85 -14.77 -5.65
CA PRO A 277 -4.67 -15.33 -4.57
C PRO A 277 -6.13 -14.93 -4.71
N ASP A 278 -6.46 -13.64 -4.76
CA ASP A 278 -7.83 -13.14 -4.98
C ASP A 278 -8.51 -13.75 -6.22
N ARG A 279 -7.88 -13.68 -7.40
CA ARG A 279 -8.46 -14.26 -8.63
C ARG A 279 -8.81 -15.75 -8.45
N THR A 280 -7.99 -16.48 -7.71
CA THR A 280 -8.24 -17.89 -7.39
C THR A 280 -9.33 -18.05 -6.32
N GLY A 281 -9.41 -17.15 -5.34
CA GLY A 281 -10.46 -17.09 -4.32
C GLY A 281 -11.84 -16.85 -4.92
N HIS A 282 -11.98 -15.87 -5.80
CA HIS A 282 -13.19 -15.66 -6.60
C HIS A 282 -13.53 -16.87 -7.49
N ALA A 283 -12.54 -17.48 -8.14
CA ALA A 283 -12.75 -18.57 -9.10
C ALA A 283 -13.04 -19.94 -8.45
N LYS A 284 -12.57 -20.20 -7.22
CA LYS A 284 -12.57 -21.54 -6.59
C LYS A 284 -12.88 -21.56 -5.09
N GLY A 285 -13.03 -20.42 -4.44
CA GLY A 285 -13.23 -20.28 -2.99
C GLY A 285 -11.93 -19.97 -2.24
N PHE A 286 -11.97 -19.01 -1.32
CA PHE A 286 -10.84 -18.55 -0.50
C PHE A 286 -10.39 -19.59 0.55
N SER A 287 -11.20 -20.60 0.86
CA SER A 287 -10.81 -21.76 1.68
C SER A 287 -10.32 -22.97 0.86
N SER A 288 -10.29 -22.86 -0.48
CA SER A 288 -10.07 -24.02 -1.35
C SER A 288 -8.61 -24.49 -1.42
N ARG A 289 -8.40 -25.75 -1.83
CA ARG A 289 -7.06 -26.28 -2.17
C ARG A 289 -6.42 -25.49 -3.32
N ALA A 290 -7.22 -24.89 -4.21
CA ALA A 290 -6.72 -24.04 -5.29
C ALA A 290 -6.17 -22.71 -4.75
N TYR A 291 -6.92 -22.02 -3.89
CA TYR A 291 -6.46 -20.80 -3.24
C TYR A 291 -5.21 -21.04 -2.38
N ARG A 292 -5.18 -22.11 -1.58
CA ARG A 292 -3.96 -22.53 -0.84
C ARG A 292 -2.76 -22.76 -1.76
N ARG A 293 -2.94 -23.27 -2.99
CA ARG A 293 -1.84 -23.35 -3.98
C ARG A 293 -1.44 -21.98 -4.51
N ALA A 294 -2.38 -21.09 -4.81
CA ALA A 294 -2.09 -19.73 -5.27
C ALA A 294 -1.29 -18.91 -4.24
N VAL A 295 -1.61 -19.04 -2.95
CA VAL A 295 -0.82 -18.44 -1.86
C VAL A 295 0.61 -19.00 -1.81
N ARG A 296 0.79 -20.32 -1.95
CA ARG A 296 2.14 -20.94 -2.03
C ARG A 296 2.94 -20.48 -3.25
N SER A 297 2.31 -20.40 -4.42
CA SER A 297 2.97 -19.89 -5.64
C SER A 297 3.34 -18.41 -5.49
N THR A 298 2.51 -17.63 -4.80
CA THR A 298 2.78 -16.23 -4.49
C THR A 298 3.96 -16.07 -3.53
N ASP A 299 4.03 -16.89 -2.47
CA ASP A 299 5.18 -16.94 -1.56
C ASP A 299 6.48 -17.25 -2.30
N ALA A 300 6.47 -18.20 -3.25
CA ALA A 300 7.64 -18.49 -4.08
C ALA A 300 8.10 -17.27 -4.90
N LEU A 301 7.17 -16.54 -5.55
CA LEU A 301 7.50 -15.32 -6.30
C LEU A 301 8.07 -14.21 -5.41
N VAL A 302 7.49 -13.99 -4.22
CA VAL A 302 8.02 -13.07 -3.20
C VAL A 302 9.42 -13.53 -2.80
N GLY A 303 9.63 -14.83 -2.56
CA GLY A 303 10.91 -15.44 -2.25
C GLY A 303 12.00 -15.17 -3.29
N GLU A 304 11.68 -15.18 -4.59
CA GLU A 304 12.62 -14.83 -5.65
C GLU A 304 13.03 -13.34 -5.65
N VAL A 305 12.09 -12.44 -5.33
CA VAL A 305 12.35 -11.01 -5.25
C VAL A 305 13.19 -10.68 -4.02
N LEU A 306 12.85 -11.25 -2.86
CA LEU A 306 13.65 -11.14 -1.63
C LEU A 306 15.06 -11.73 -1.81
N ARG A 307 15.19 -12.86 -2.53
CA ARG A 307 16.51 -13.40 -2.92
C ARG A 307 17.29 -12.40 -3.77
N THR A 308 16.64 -11.78 -4.77
CA THR A 308 17.28 -10.77 -5.64
C THR A 308 17.80 -9.57 -4.84
N ILE A 309 17.07 -9.10 -3.83
CA ILE A 309 17.52 -8.03 -2.93
C ILE A 309 18.72 -8.52 -2.09
N ARG A 310 18.59 -9.67 -1.43
CA ARG A 310 19.60 -10.20 -0.50
C ARG A 310 20.92 -10.58 -1.17
N THR A 311 20.91 -11.07 -2.41
CA THR A 311 22.14 -11.51 -3.12
C THR A 311 22.75 -10.43 -4.02
N SER A 312 22.23 -9.20 -4.02
CA SER A 312 22.78 -8.10 -4.84
C SER A 312 23.49 -7.06 -3.94
N PRO A 313 24.80 -6.80 -4.11
CA PRO A 313 25.52 -5.78 -3.35
C PRO A 313 24.96 -4.34 -3.50
N ARG A 314 24.26 -4.07 -4.61
CA ARG A 314 23.55 -2.80 -4.84
C ARG A 314 22.27 -2.65 -4.00
N LEU A 315 21.67 -3.76 -3.54
CA LEU A 315 20.35 -3.78 -2.90
C LEU A 315 20.37 -4.25 -1.44
N ARG A 316 21.25 -5.20 -1.09
CA ARG A 316 21.44 -5.70 0.28
C ARG A 316 21.79 -4.54 1.21
N GLY A 317 21.06 -4.43 2.32
CA GLY A 317 21.24 -3.34 3.30
C GLY A 317 20.79 -1.96 2.82
N LYS A 318 20.07 -1.85 1.69
CA LYS A 318 19.63 -0.57 1.10
C LYS A 318 18.14 -0.53 0.75
N VAL A 319 17.53 -1.70 0.48
CA VAL A 319 16.11 -1.84 0.19
C VAL A 319 15.36 -2.35 1.43
N ALA A 320 14.38 -1.60 1.91
CA ALA A 320 13.36 -2.12 2.82
C ALA A 320 12.18 -2.70 2.03
N VAL A 321 11.50 -3.67 2.62
CA VAL A 321 10.31 -4.31 2.06
C VAL A 321 9.17 -4.13 3.05
N VAL A 322 8.04 -3.63 2.56
CA VAL A 322 6.77 -3.60 3.29
C VAL A 322 5.81 -4.51 2.55
N LEU A 323 5.09 -5.39 3.25
CA LEU A 323 4.13 -6.32 2.68
C LEU A 323 2.80 -6.26 3.43
N THR A 324 1.70 -6.08 2.69
CA THR A 324 0.35 -6.09 3.24
C THR A 324 -0.68 -6.69 2.25
N SER A 325 -1.97 -6.57 2.57
CA SER A 325 -3.12 -7.03 1.76
C SER A 325 -4.21 -5.96 1.75
N ASP A 326 -5.00 -5.90 0.69
CA ASP A 326 -6.17 -5.03 0.54
C ASP A 326 -7.41 -5.55 1.26
N HIS A 327 -7.51 -6.87 1.42
CA HIS A 327 -8.48 -7.54 2.26
C HIS A 327 -7.98 -8.93 2.68
N GLY A 328 -8.60 -9.49 3.71
CA GLY A 328 -8.48 -10.91 4.05
C GLY A 328 -9.39 -11.75 3.15
N ALA A 329 -9.84 -12.90 3.69
CA ALA A 329 -11.00 -13.60 3.15
C ALA A 329 -11.66 -14.55 4.16
N ASP A 330 -12.99 -14.56 4.17
CA ASP A 330 -13.85 -15.44 4.97
C ASP A 330 -14.24 -16.75 4.24
N GLY A 331 -13.28 -17.38 3.56
CA GLY A 331 -13.41 -18.72 2.96
C GLY A 331 -14.32 -18.89 1.72
N GLY A 332 -15.36 -18.07 1.56
CA GLY A 332 -16.33 -18.09 0.46
C GLY A 332 -15.75 -17.70 -0.91
N ARG A 333 -16.58 -17.18 -1.82
CA ARG A 333 -16.15 -16.70 -3.16
C ARG A 333 -16.25 -15.17 -3.34
N ARG A 334 -16.66 -14.49 -2.27
CA ARG A 334 -16.79 -13.04 -2.15
C ARG A 334 -16.08 -12.62 -0.87
N HIS A 335 -15.56 -11.41 -0.87
CA HIS A 335 -14.91 -10.75 0.26
C HIS A 335 -15.51 -9.36 0.50
N SER A 336 -16.59 -9.01 -0.21
CA SER A 336 -17.23 -7.68 -0.26
C SER A 336 -18.31 -7.47 0.81
N ASP A 337 -18.21 -8.20 1.91
CA ASP A 337 -19.01 -8.02 3.11
C ASP A 337 -18.02 -7.52 4.16
N GLU A 338 -18.04 -6.20 4.38
CA GLU A 338 -17.15 -5.46 5.26
C GLU A 338 -17.39 -5.75 6.75
N THR A 339 -18.49 -6.41 7.12
CA THR A 339 -18.76 -6.77 8.52
C THR A 339 -17.99 -8.02 8.98
N LYS A 340 -17.54 -8.85 8.03
CA LYS A 340 -16.84 -10.11 8.31
C LYS A 340 -15.38 -9.88 8.67
N LEU A 341 -15.02 -10.24 9.89
CA LEU A 341 -13.63 -10.27 10.39
C LEU A 341 -12.66 -10.97 9.42
N GLY A 342 -13.09 -12.09 8.81
CA GLY A 342 -12.27 -12.80 7.83
C GLY A 342 -11.87 -11.94 6.62
N ASN A 343 -12.72 -11.00 6.18
CA ASN A 343 -12.46 -10.07 5.08
C ASN A 343 -11.69 -8.82 5.56
N GLN A 344 -11.87 -8.39 6.81
CA GLN A 344 -11.18 -7.24 7.41
C GLN A 344 -9.73 -7.54 7.79
N GLN A 345 -9.44 -8.76 8.28
CA GLN A 345 -8.15 -9.08 8.90
C GLN A 345 -7.06 -9.35 7.85
N ILE A 346 -5.95 -8.61 7.95
CA ILE A 346 -4.83 -8.66 7.01
C ILE A 346 -3.47 -8.82 7.70
N LEU A 347 -2.45 -9.13 6.91
CA LEU A 347 -1.05 -9.06 7.30
C LEU A 347 -0.53 -7.63 7.12
N PHE A 348 0.35 -7.19 8.01
CA PHE A 348 1.23 -6.06 7.77
C PHE A 348 2.63 -6.46 8.24
N VAL A 349 3.64 -6.36 7.38
CA VAL A 349 5.00 -6.83 7.64
C VAL A 349 6.00 -5.84 7.06
N ALA A 350 7.07 -5.54 7.79
CA ALA A 350 8.19 -4.75 7.30
C ALA A 350 9.53 -5.43 7.61
N GLN A 351 10.44 -5.49 6.64
CA GLN A 351 11.81 -5.99 6.82
C GLN A 351 12.78 -5.10 6.04
N GLY A 352 13.84 -4.60 6.67
CA GLY A 352 14.80 -3.71 6.01
C GLY A 352 15.90 -3.18 6.92
N PRO A 353 16.75 -2.27 6.41
CA PRO A 353 17.69 -1.50 7.22
C PRO A 353 16.96 -0.77 8.35
N GLY A 354 17.53 -0.78 9.57
CA GLY A 354 16.94 -0.13 10.74
C GLY A 354 15.66 -0.78 11.31
N ILE A 355 15.05 -1.76 10.64
CA ILE A 355 13.81 -2.40 11.10
C ILE A 355 14.10 -3.45 12.19
N ALA A 356 13.34 -3.38 13.28
CA ALA A 356 13.45 -4.32 14.39
C ALA A 356 13.22 -5.76 13.91
N THR A 357 14.09 -6.67 14.34
CA THR A 357 14.03 -8.08 13.94
C THR A 357 13.13 -8.87 14.89
N GLY A 358 12.16 -9.61 14.33
CA GLY A 358 11.30 -10.54 15.07
C GLY A 358 10.34 -9.84 16.04
N ALA A 359 9.89 -8.64 15.71
CA ALA A 359 9.03 -7.81 16.57
C ALA A 359 7.56 -7.87 16.15
N ASP A 360 6.64 -7.77 17.12
CA ASP A 360 5.23 -7.50 16.84
C ASP A 360 4.99 -5.98 16.72
N LEU A 361 4.23 -5.56 15.70
CA LEU A 361 3.98 -4.14 15.40
C LEU A 361 3.25 -3.39 16.52
N TYR A 362 2.36 -4.05 17.27
CA TYR A 362 1.68 -3.42 18.40
C TYR A 362 2.60 -3.37 19.62
N ALA A 363 3.39 -4.42 19.86
CA ALA A 363 4.31 -4.48 20.99
C ALA A 363 5.43 -3.43 20.96
N ILE A 364 5.88 -3.00 19.77
CA ILE A 364 6.89 -1.93 19.64
C ILE A 364 6.30 -0.52 19.49
N ASN A 365 4.97 -0.38 19.46
CA ASN A 365 4.26 0.91 19.37
C ASN A 365 3.24 1.06 20.52
N PRO A 366 3.68 0.91 21.80
CA PRO A 366 2.79 1.09 22.94
C PRO A 366 2.26 2.53 22.96
N GLY A 367 0.95 2.69 23.15
CA GLY A 367 0.32 4.00 23.28
C GLY A 367 0.10 4.77 21.97
N THR A 368 0.44 4.23 20.80
CA THR A 368 0.07 4.83 19.49
C THR A 368 -0.82 3.95 18.63
N VAL A 369 -0.74 2.62 18.77
CA VAL A 369 -1.68 1.67 18.14
C VAL A 369 -2.08 0.54 19.08
N ALA A 370 -3.27 -0.02 18.90
CA ALA A 370 -3.76 -1.16 19.69
C ALA A 370 -4.16 -2.36 18.82
N GLY A 371 -3.91 -3.56 19.34
CA GLY A 371 -4.31 -4.81 18.70
C GLY A 371 -5.85 -4.94 18.69
N PRO A 372 -6.54 -4.96 17.54
CA PRO A 372 -8.00 -4.85 17.46
C PRO A 372 -8.76 -6.12 17.91
N GLY A 373 -8.07 -7.17 18.34
CA GLY A 373 -8.66 -8.47 18.66
C GLY A 373 -9.53 -8.98 17.50
N ARG A 374 -10.84 -9.10 17.74
CA ARG A 374 -11.87 -9.49 16.76
C ARG A 374 -12.71 -8.31 16.22
N ARG A 375 -12.45 -7.08 16.65
CA ARG A 375 -13.24 -5.88 16.29
C ARG A 375 -12.74 -5.26 14.98
N GLN A 376 -13.57 -4.41 14.38
CA GLN A 376 -13.15 -3.38 13.42
C GLN A 376 -13.36 -2.03 14.10
N PRO A 377 -12.35 -1.48 14.80
CA PRO A 377 -12.43 -0.11 15.32
C PRO A 377 -12.74 0.89 14.21
N ALA A 378 -13.35 2.01 14.58
CA ALA A 378 -13.56 3.15 13.70
C ALA A 378 -12.23 3.91 13.44
N TYR A 379 -12.29 5.06 12.79
CA TYR A 379 -11.10 5.89 12.48
C TYR A 379 -10.71 6.85 13.61
N ASP A 380 -11.63 7.11 14.53
CA ASP A 380 -11.56 8.00 15.69
C ASP A 380 -11.30 7.25 17.01
N ALA A 381 -10.89 5.98 16.94
CA ALA A 381 -10.53 5.20 18.12
C ALA A 381 -9.21 5.71 18.72
N ASP A 382 -9.19 5.99 20.03
CA ASP A 382 -8.05 6.55 20.79
C ASP A 382 -6.70 5.88 20.47
N LEU A 383 -6.72 4.55 20.34
CA LEU A 383 -5.61 3.75 19.83
C LEU A 383 -6.08 2.98 18.57
N PRO A 384 -5.79 3.50 17.36
CA PRO A 384 -6.21 2.84 16.13
C PRO A 384 -5.46 1.49 15.94
N PRO A 385 -6.05 0.54 15.18
CA PRO A 385 -5.31 -0.61 14.72
C PRO A 385 -4.44 -0.24 13.52
N VAL A 386 -3.30 -0.92 13.34
CA VAL A 386 -2.58 -0.91 12.06
C VAL A 386 -3.54 -1.28 10.91
N ARG A 387 -3.64 -0.41 9.91
CA ARG A 387 -4.41 -0.58 8.68
C ARG A 387 -3.51 -0.78 7.47
N ASN A 388 -4.09 -1.18 6.34
CA ASN A 388 -3.37 -1.16 5.07
C ASN A 388 -3.08 0.28 4.59
N GLY A 389 -3.95 1.26 4.84
CA GLY A 389 -3.70 2.66 4.51
C GLY A 389 -2.45 3.27 5.16
N ASP A 390 -2.07 2.81 6.37
CA ASP A 390 -0.84 3.26 7.06
C ASP A 390 0.43 2.99 6.24
N ALA A 391 0.38 2.04 5.30
CA ALA A 391 1.47 1.73 4.39
C ALA A 391 1.95 2.97 3.61
N ALA A 392 1.08 3.96 3.36
CA ALA A 392 1.49 5.19 2.68
C ALA A 392 2.58 5.94 3.45
N ASN A 393 2.28 6.29 4.70
CA ASN A 393 3.16 7.12 5.53
C ASN A 393 4.26 6.32 6.22
N PHE A 394 4.03 5.03 6.50
CA PHE A 394 5.05 4.10 6.98
C PHE A 394 6.18 3.92 5.96
N VAL A 395 5.84 3.84 4.67
CA VAL A 395 6.82 3.77 3.57
C VAL A 395 7.57 5.09 3.39
N LEU A 396 6.92 6.23 3.58
CA LEU A 396 7.56 7.54 3.50
C LEU A 396 8.51 7.78 4.70
N ASP A 397 8.12 7.42 5.91
CA ASP A 397 8.96 7.54 7.11
C ASP A 397 10.22 6.67 6.99
N LEU A 398 10.07 5.43 6.48
CA LEU A 398 11.21 4.57 6.12
C LEU A 398 12.18 5.19 5.09
N LEU A 399 11.71 6.10 4.24
CA LEU A 399 12.50 6.84 3.26
C LEU A 399 13.06 8.17 3.81
N GLY A 400 12.73 8.55 5.06
CA GLY A 400 13.03 9.88 5.61
C GLY A 400 12.24 11.01 4.95
N LEU A 401 11.03 10.72 4.44
CA LEU A 401 10.15 11.67 3.76
C LEU A 401 8.92 12.00 4.62
N ALA A 402 8.50 13.25 4.58
CA ALA A 402 7.29 13.74 5.24
C ALA A 402 6.01 13.06 4.71
N PRO A 403 4.96 12.90 5.55
CA PRO A 403 3.75 12.14 5.25
C PRO A 403 2.93 12.74 4.09
N VAL A 404 2.07 11.96 3.43
CA VAL A 404 1.26 12.43 2.30
C VAL A 404 0.36 13.61 2.73
N PRO A 405 0.35 14.76 2.02
CA PRO A 405 -0.45 15.91 2.43
C PRO A 405 -1.95 15.61 2.52
N GLY A 406 -2.51 15.84 3.72
CA GLY A 406 -3.89 15.51 4.06
C GLY A 406 -4.18 14.01 4.13
N SER A 407 -3.18 13.14 4.34
CA SER A 407 -3.43 11.81 4.89
C SER A 407 -4.00 11.92 6.31
N GLU A 408 -4.76 10.91 6.71
CA GLU A 408 -5.32 10.74 8.05
C GLU A 408 -4.67 9.54 8.77
N LEU A 409 -4.29 8.51 8.01
CA LEU A 409 -3.75 7.25 8.49
C LEU A 409 -2.24 7.35 8.66
N ASN A 410 -1.75 7.13 9.88
CA ASN A 410 -0.34 7.32 10.25
C ASN A 410 0.19 8.72 9.83
N ALA A 411 -0.64 9.76 9.97
CA ALA A 411 -0.42 11.10 9.39
C ALA A 411 0.68 11.94 10.07
N ASP A 412 0.99 11.62 11.31
CA ASP A 412 2.12 12.09 12.13
C ASP A 412 3.29 11.09 12.14
N GLN A 413 3.16 9.99 11.37
CA GLN A 413 4.10 8.89 11.30
C GLN A 413 4.30 8.14 12.65
N HIS A 414 3.29 8.09 13.53
CA HIS A 414 3.38 7.39 14.83
C HIS A 414 3.68 5.88 14.76
N LEU A 415 3.40 5.20 13.64
CA LEU A 415 3.63 3.77 13.49
C LEU A 415 5.11 3.50 13.17
N LYS A 416 5.91 3.27 14.21
CA LYS A 416 7.35 3.03 14.12
C LYS A 416 7.71 1.55 13.88
N TRP A 417 8.92 1.34 13.37
CA TRP A 417 9.49 0.01 13.05
C TRP A 417 10.74 -0.34 13.86
N VAL A 418 11.26 0.61 14.65
CA VAL A 418 12.32 0.40 15.63
C VAL A 418 11.71 0.00 16.97
N ARG A 419 12.46 -0.68 17.84
CA ARG A 419 12.03 -0.80 19.24
C ARG A 419 12.14 0.58 19.91
N PRO A 420 11.27 0.92 20.87
CA PRO A 420 11.50 2.06 21.75
C PRO A 420 12.89 1.97 22.40
N ALA A 421 13.48 3.13 22.69
CA ALA A 421 14.62 3.16 23.60
C ALA A 421 14.17 2.63 24.97
N SER A 422 15.01 1.80 25.58
CA SER A 422 14.80 1.24 26.93
C SER A 422 15.19 2.22 28.02
#